data_AF-A0A1V6T887-F1
#
_entry.id   AF-A0A1V6T887-F1
#
_cell.length_a   1.000
_cell.length_b   1.000
_cell.length_c   1.000
_cell.angle_alpha   90.00
_cell.angle_beta   90.00
_cell.angle_gamma   90.00
#
_symmetry.space_group_name_H-M   'P 1'
#
loop_
_entity.id
_entity.type
_entity.pdbx_description
1 polymer ?
#
loop_
_entity_poly.entity_id
_entity_poly.type
_entity_poly.pdbx_seq_one_letter_code
_entity_poly.pdbx_strand_id
1 'polypeptide(L)'
;MPITGVYFIPSNPNASTALQVITERLRAAFPNEELTPIGRWGLEQKLLRDTQGLLPSSNSNKKPSNPRYMQFLSLTHYPTHGFIYTSEPEKPIPAPNQNQNQGARGPVNAIAPDHSPSPPMVMTTIPPSSYGTLFQHFTYACQPFWNHRFTLAVPNGIVYEVGDFRVRLGDVRQTFPTARVRGTVVEIEWRGPSVVEAIPVDREDGSFDVGVGAGGGCDVDVEVAGIDLASSAIEESDIDAEYAATASLIREFWGRLGVEAREAILIPNVGREVKDRLRRWKKSGSGADTRADTKVDRTGSVVGERAEEDPDPWSGADVARQFMEVLRFNR
;
A
#
# COMPACT_ATOMS: atom_id res chain seq x y z
N MET A 1 -7.03 -3.08 10.55
CA MET A 1 -6.22 -2.20 9.66
C MET A 1 -6.86 -0.83 9.70
N PRO A 2 -6.12 0.22 10.05
CA PRO A 2 -6.66 1.57 10.01
C PRO A 2 -6.80 2.04 8.56
N ILE A 3 -7.90 2.72 8.24
CA ILE A 3 -8.15 3.25 6.90
C ILE A 3 -7.36 4.56 6.75
N THR A 4 -6.55 4.64 5.69
CA THR A 4 -5.63 5.76 5.44
C THR A 4 -5.91 6.46 4.12
N GLY A 5 -5.44 7.69 4.02
CA GLY A 5 -5.32 8.44 2.77
C GLY A 5 -3.97 9.11 2.66
N VAL A 6 -3.31 8.95 1.52
CA VAL A 6 -1.98 9.52 1.26
C VAL A 6 -2.10 10.66 0.24
N TYR A 7 -1.51 11.80 0.56
CA TYR A 7 -1.45 13.00 -0.25
C TYR A 7 -0.02 13.39 -0.55
N PHE A 8 0.23 13.92 -1.75
CA PHE A 8 1.54 14.44 -2.12
C PHE A 8 1.45 15.77 -2.83
N ILE A 9 2.27 16.69 -2.35
CA ILE A 9 2.39 18.04 -2.89
C ILE A 9 3.77 18.14 -3.54
N PRO A 10 3.86 18.18 -4.88
CA PRO A 10 5.14 18.33 -5.56
C PRO A 10 5.76 19.69 -5.21
N SER A 11 7.07 19.71 -5.07
CA SER A 11 7.83 20.96 -4.96
C SER A 11 8.94 20.99 -5.99
N ASN A 12 9.26 22.19 -6.46
CA ASN A 12 10.41 22.42 -7.32
C ASN A 12 11.70 22.23 -6.48
N PRO A 13 12.79 21.69 -7.05
CA PRO A 13 14.02 21.43 -6.30
C PRO A 13 14.62 22.65 -5.57
N ASN A 14 14.34 23.85 -6.08
CA ASN A 14 14.83 25.12 -5.54
C ASN A 14 13.81 25.87 -4.68
N ALA A 15 12.59 25.33 -4.51
CA ALA A 15 11.53 25.94 -3.73
C ALA A 15 11.46 25.32 -2.33
N SER A 16 10.90 26.08 -1.38
CA SER A 16 10.49 25.53 -0.10
C SER A 16 9.43 24.44 -0.31
N THR A 17 9.42 23.45 0.58
CA THR A 17 8.36 22.43 0.59
C THR A 17 7.10 22.99 1.24
N ALA A 18 5.98 22.29 1.05
CA ALA A 18 4.69 22.67 1.65
C ALA A 18 4.60 22.28 3.13
N LEU A 19 5.64 21.67 3.71
CA LEU A 19 5.63 21.11 5.06
C LEU A 19 5.17 22.12 6.11
N GLN A 20 5.81 23.29 6.15
CA GLN A 20 5.50 24.33 7.12
C GLN A 20 4.08 24.89 6.91
N VAL A 21 3.68 25.11 5.65
CA VAL A 21 2.33 25.58 5.31
C VAL A 21 1.28 24.58 5.80
N ILE A 22 1.49 23.28 5.61
CA ILE A 22 0.57 22.25 6.10
C ILE A 22 0.52 22.24 7.62
N THR A 23 1.67 22.29 8.31
CA THR A 23 1.71 22.32 9.78
C THR A 23 0.96 23.54 10.34
N GLU A 24 1.12 24.70 9.74
CA GLU A 24 0.41 25.93 10.14
C GLU A 24 -1.10 25.80 9.88
N ARG A 25 -1.49 25.31 8.71
CA ARG A 25 -2.91 25.12 8.37
C ARG A 25 -3.58 24.04 9.21
N LEU A 26 -2.86 22.97 9.56
CA LEU A 26 -3.34 21.94 10.46
C LEU A 26 -3.68 22.54 11.83
N ARG A 27 -2.80 23.38 12.38
CA ARG A 27 -3.06 24.10 13.64
C ARG A 27 -4.23 25.09 13.52
N ALA A 28 -4.37 25.77 12.38
CA ALA A 28 -5.42 26.77 12.18
C ALA A 28 -6.80 26.15 11.91
N ALA A 29 -6.86 25.02 11.20
CA ALA A 29 -8.10 24.36 10.82
C ALA A 29 -8.77 23.60 11.98
N PHE A 30 -7.99 23.20 12.99
CA PHE A 30 -8.45 22.45 14.15
C PHE A 30 -8.07 23.17 15.47
N PRO A 31 -8.61 24.38 15.72
CA PRO A 31 -8.21 25.19 16.88
C PRO A 31 -8.66 24.61 18.23
N ASN A 32 -9.66 23.73 18.21
CA ASN A 32 -10.20 23.08 19.40
C ASN A 32 -9.51 21.75 19.71
N GLU A 33 -8.70 21.23 18.79
CA GLU A 33 -7.95 19.98 18.95
C GLU A 33 -6.51 20.30 19.32
N GLU A 34 -5.93 19.58 20.29
CA GLU A 34 -4.53 19.76 20.63
C GLU A 34 -3.64 19.07 19.58
N LEU A 35 -2.86 19.87 18.85
CA LEU A 35 -1.91 19.34 17.87
C LEU A 35 -0.65 18.79 18.57
N THR A 36 -0.74 17.55 19.05
CA THR A 36 0.35 16.92 19.81
C THR A 36 1.30 16.14 18.89
N PRO A 37 2.60 16.49 18.83
CA PRO A 37 3.58 15.70 18.10
C PRO A 37 3.90 14.43 18.90
N ILE A 38 3.46 13.27 18.42
CA ILE A 38 3.59 11.99 19.13
C ILE A 38 4.80 11.17 18.70
N GLY A 39 5.50 11.57 17.63
CA GLY A 39 6.69 10.85 17.20
C GLY A 39 7.27 11.28 15.86
N ARG A 40 8.21 10.47 15.39
CA ARG A 40 8.85 10.58 14.09
C ARG A 40 8.51 9.38 13.24
N TRP A 41 8.52 9.58 11.93
CA TRP A 41 8.35 8.49 10.98
C TRP A 41 9.28 8.68 9.79
N GLY A 42 9.52 7.58 9.07
CA GLY A 42 10.26 7.59 7.84
C GLY A 42 9.72 6.61 6.83
N LEU A 43 10.15 6.83 5.60
CA LEU A 43 9.81 6.04 4.43
C LEU A 43 11.04 6.00 3.52
N GLU A 44 11.31 4.84 2.93
CA GLU A 44 12.25 4.69 1.81
C GLU A 44 11.55 3.97 0.68
N GLN A 45 11.56 4.56 -0.52
CA GLN A 45 11.01 3.98 -1.74
C GLN A 45 12.09 3.91 -2.81
N LYS A 46 12.30 2.74 -3.42
CA LYS A 46 13.26 2.54 -4.53
C LYS A 46 12.52 2.10 -5.77
N LEU A 47 12.79 2.74 -6.92
CA LEU A 47 12.20 2.38 -8.20
C LEU A 47 13.25 1.71 -9.10
N LEU A 48 12.93 0.52 -9.58
CA LEU A 48 13.61 -0.14 -10.69
C LEU A 48 12.71 -0.12 -11.94
N ARG A 49 13.35 0.00 -13.11
CA ARG A 49 12.71 -0.07 -14.42
C ARG A 49 13.38 -1.14 -15.26
N ASP A 50 12.60 -1.88 -16.02
CA ASP A 50 13.10 -2.88 -16.96
C ASP A 50 13.99 -2.25 -18.05
N THR A 51 15.15 -2.86 -18.29
CA THR A 51 16.13 -2.46 -19.31
C THR A 51 15.71 -2.81 -20.74
N GLN A 52 14.88 -3.84 -20.95
CA GLN A 52 14.37 -4.20 -22.28
C GLN A 52 13.52 -3.07 -22.87
N GLY A 53 12.75 -2.38 -22.03
CA GLY A 53 11.99 -1.18 -22.41
C GLY A 53 12.83 0.08 -22.64
N LEU A 54 14.17 -0.02 -22.62
CA LEU A 54 15.12 1.05 -22.97
C LEU A 54 15.85 0.77 -24.29
N LEU A 55 15.70 -0.43 -24.88
CA LEU A 55 16.33 -0.77 -26.15
C LEU A 55 15.43 -0.32 -27.31
N PRO A 56 15.97 0.36 -28.34
CA PRO A 56 15.21 0.66 -29.55
C PRO A 56 14.78 -0.65 -30.20
N SER A 57 13.48 -0.80 -30.47
CA SER A 57 12.95 -2.01 -31.12
C SER A 57 13.67 -2.22 -32.45
N SER A 58 14.45 -3.30 -32.55
CA SER A 58 15.17 -3.67 -33.78
C SER A 58 14.24 -3.97 -34.95
N ASN A 59 12.94 -4.18 -34.67
CA ASN A 59 11.88 -4.27 -35.66
C ASN A 59 11.03 -2.99 -35.61
N SER A 60 11.18 -2.13 -36.61
CA SER A 60 10.46 -0.84 -36.74
C SER A 60 8.93 -0.97 -36.80
N ASN A 61 8.39 -2.18 -36.99
CA ASN A 61 6.96 -2.45 -37.08
C ASN A 61 6.30 -2.97 -35.79
N LYS A 62 7.06 -3.17 -34.70
CA LYS A 62 6.48 -3.53 -33.40
C LYS A 62 6.46 -2.31 -32.48
N LYS A 63 5.28 -1.98 -31.94
CA LYS A 63 5.11 -0.97 -30.90
C LYS A 63 6.09 -1.28 -29.76
N PRO A 64 6.87 -0.30 -29.25
CA PRO A 64 7.75 -0.54 -28.12
C PRO A 64 6.96 -1.12 -26.94
N SER A 65 7.49 -2.18 -26.32
CA SER A 65 6.85 -2.81 -25.15
C SER A 65 6.73 -1.80 -24.02
N ASN A 66 5.58 -1.76 -23.34
CA ASN A 66 5.40 -0.88 -22.19
C ASN A 66 6.49 -1.18 -21.14
N PRO A 67 7.14 -0.14 -20.56
CA PRO A 67 8.17 -0.36 -19.57
C PRO A 67 7.57 -0.98 -18.30
N ARG A 68 8.20 -2.03 -17.79
CA ARG A 68 7.85 -2.66 -16.51
C ARG A 68 8.57 -1.97 -15.36
N TYR A 69 7.92 -1.92 -14.21
CA TYR A 69 8.44 -1.29 -13.00
C TYR A 69 8.40 -2.26 -11.83
N MET A 70 9.37 -2.10 -10.94
CA MET A 70 9.42 -2.76 -9.64
C MET A 70 9.75 -1.70 -8.61
N GLN A 71 8.92 -1.58 -7.59
CA GLN A 71 9.11 -0.63 -6.52
C GLN A 71 9.33 -1.37 -5.21
N PHE A 72 10.32 -0.95 -4.44
CA PHE A 72 10.55 -1.39 -3.07
C PHE A 72 10.13 -0.26 -2.14
N LEU A 73 9.47 -0.58 -1.04
CA LEU A 73 9.07 0.38 -0.01
C LEU A 73 9.33 -0.21 1.37
N SER A 74 9.89 0.62 2.24
CA SER A 74 9.98 0.37 3.67
C SER A 74 9.34 1.54 4.43
N LEU A 75 8.57 1.22 5.46
CA LEU A 75 7.85 2.17 6.31
C LEU A 75 8.25 1.95 7.76
N THR A 76 8.63 2.99 8.50
CA THR A 76 9.06 2.83 9.90
C THR A 76 7.96 2.37 10.84
N HIS A 77 6.69 2.61 10.50
CA HIS A 77 5.53 2.19 11.28
C HIS A 77 5.01 0.80 10.90
N TYR A 78 5.67 0.14 9.93
CA TYR A 78 5.56 -1.30 9.65
C TYR A 78 6.97 -1.90 9.59
N PRO A 79 7.72 -1.91 10.73
CA PRO A 79 9.13 -2.29 10.74
C PRO A 79 9.37 -3.78 10.43
N THR A 80 8.33 -4.60 10.58
CA THR A 80 8.29 -6.03 10.28
C THR A 80 7.97 -6.35 8.82
N HIS A 81 7.77 -5.33 7.96
CA HIS A 81 7.36 -5.55 6.57
C HIS A 81 8.19 -4.72 5.59
N GLY A 82 8.68 -5.38 4.54
CA GLY A 82 9.07 -4.75 3.29
C GLY A 82 8.00 -4.96 2.24
N PHE A 83 7.78 -3.97 1.37
CA PHE A 83 6.77 -4.05 0.32
C PHE A 83 7.40 -3.98 -1.05
N ILE A 84 6.96 -4.84 -1.96
CA ILE A 84 7.35 -4.85 -3.36
C ILE A 84 6.09 -4.67 -4.22
N TYR A 85 6.10 -3.68 -5.12
CA TYR A 85 5.02 -3.42 -6.06
C TYR A 85 5.53 -3.55 -7.49
N THR A 86 5.09 -4.57 -8.22
CA THR A 86 5.59 -4.92 -9.58
C THR A 86 4.51 -4.78 -10.64
N SER A 87 4.89 -4.35 -11.84
CA SER A 87 3.99 -4.37 -13.00
C SER A 87 3.69 -5.80 -13.42
N GLU A 88 2.42 -6.10 -13.69
CA GLU A 88 2.01 -7.39 -14.22
C GLU A 88 2.57 -7.60 -15.64
N PRO A 89 2.89 -8.86 -15.99
CA PRO A 89 3.21 -9.21 -17.37
C PRO A 89 1.99 -8.94 -18.27
N GLU A 90 2.23 -8.33 -19.44
CA GLU A 90 1.18 -8.09 -20.42
C GLU A 90 0.56 -9.44 -20.83
N LYS A 91 -0.75 -9.60 -20.58
CA LYS A 91 -1.46 -10.83 -20.94
C LYS A 91 -1.42 -10.94 -22.48
N PRO A 92 -0.97 -12.06 -23.06
CA PRO A 92 -0.89 -12.20 -24.49
C PRO A 92 -2.28 -12.00 -25.09
N ILE A 93 -2.45 -10.92 -25.85
CA ILE A 93 -3.67 -10.65 -26.59
C ILE A 93 -3.80 -11.78 -27.63
N PRO A 94 -4.89 -12.58 -27.64
CA PRO A 94 -5.12 -13.50 -28.74
C PRO A 94 -5.22 -12.68 -30.04
N ALA A 95 -4.46 -13.10 -31.06
CA ALA A 95 -4.34 -12.37 -32.31
C ALA A 95 -5.71 -11.96 -32.86
N PRO A 96 -5.90 -10.70 -33.31
CA PRO A 96 -7.16 -10.30 -33.91
C PRO A 96 -7.36 -11.09 -35.21
N ASN A 97 -8.46 -11.83 -35.28
CA ASN A 97 -8.97 -12.36 -36.54
C ASN A 97 -9.10 -11.21 -37.53
N GLN A 98 -8.27 -11.22 -38.57
CA GLN A 98 -8.46 -10.39 -39.76
C GLN A 98 -9.79 -10.75 -40.39
N ASN A 99 -10.82 -9.94 -40.15
CA ASN A 99 -11.91 -9.68 -41.07
C ASN A 99 -12.85 -8.62 -40.48
N GLN A 100 -12.66 -7.35 -40.85
CA GLN A 100 -13.78 -6.49 -41.26
C GLN A 100 -13.31 -5.15 -41.86
N ASN A 101 -14.08 -4.75 -42.85
CA ASN A 101 -13.85 -3.70 -43.83
C ASN A 101 -13.86 -2.26 -43.27
N GLN A 102 -13.00 -1.45 -43.90
CA GLN A 102 -13.13 -0.04 -44.32
C GLN A 102 -14.31 0.80 -43.76
N GLY A 103 -13.96 1.92 -43.13
CA GLY A 103 -14.84 3.08 -42.92
C GLY A 103 -14.06 4.30 -42.42
N ALA A 104 -13.87 5.29 -43.29
CA ALA A 104 -13.06 6.49 -43.08
C ALA A 104 -13.57 7.46 -42.00
N ARG A 105 -12.68 8.10 -41.22
CA ARG A 105 -12.87 9.43 -40.58
C ARG A 105 -11.52 10.17 -40.45
N GLY A 106 -11.54 11.46 -40.80
CA GLY A 106 -10.38 12.36 -40.94
C GLY A 106 -9.75 12.84 -39.62
N PRO A 107 -8.74 13.74 -39.70
CA PRO A 107 -7.85 14.06 -38.61
C PRO A 107 -8.49 15.06 -37.64
N VAL A 108 -8.63 14.67 -36.37
CA VAL A 108 -8.95 15.60 -35.29
C VAL A 108 -7.73 15.68 -34.38
N ASN A 109 -6.97 16.77 -34.52
CA ASN A 109 -5.98 17.18 -33.54
C ASN A 109 -6.73 17.53 -32.25
N ALA A 110 -6.74 16.61 -31.29
CA ALA A 110 -7.08 16.88 -29.91
C ALA A 110 -5.91 16.39 -29.05
N ILE A 111 -5.13 17.36 -28.55
CA ILE A 111 -4.14 17.15 -27.49
C ILE A 111 -4.95 16.89 -26.22
N ALA A 112 -5.35 15.64 -26.01
CA ALA A 112 -5.82 15.16 -24.72
C ALA A 112 -4.57 14.78 -23.88
N PRO A 113 -4.55 15.06 -22.57
CA PRO A 113 -3.50 14.56 -21.69
C PRO A 113 -3.49 13.04 -21.74
N ASP A 114 -2.31 12.49 -22.03
CA ASP A 114 -2.03 11.06 -22.20
C ASP A 114 -2.22 10.33 -20.86
N HIS A 115 -3.46 9.97 -20.53
CA HIS A 115 -3.76 8.97 -19.51
C HIS A 115 -3.58 7.58 -20.15
N SER A 116 -2.34 7.21 -20.46
CA SER A 116 -2.02 5.81 -20.71
C SER A 116 -2.43 5.02 -19.45
N PRO A 117 -3.24 3.95 -19.54
CA PRO A 117 -3.57 3.15 -18.36
C PRO A 117 -2.26 2.61 -17.79
N SER A 118 -1.96 2.98 -16.54
CA SER A 118 -0.83 2.39 -15.82
C SER A 118 -0.98 0.87 -15.86
N PRO A 119 0.09 0.09 -16.10
CA PRO A 119 -0.01 -1.36 -16.08
C PRO A 119 -0.59 -1.81 -14.73
N PRO A 120 -1.40 -2.87 -14.70
CA PRO A 120 -1.84 -3.45 -13.44
C PRO A 120 -0.61 -3.86 -12.62
N MET A 121 -0.70 -3.71 -11.31
CA MET A 121 0.44 -3.87 -10.41
C MET A 121 0.08 -4.83 -9.27
N VAL A 122 1.02 -5.70 -8.93
CA VAL A 122 0.90 -6.70 -7.86
C VAL A 122 1.72 -6.28 -6.66
N MET A 123 1.09 -6.31 -5.49
CA MET A 123 1.74 -6.04 -4.20
C MET A 123 2.17 -7.36 -3.56
N THR A 124 3.39 -7.39 -3.04
CA THR A 124 3.96 -8.51 -2.31
C THR A 124 4.64 -7.97 -1.05
N THR A 125 4.37 -8.59 0.08
CA THR A 125 5.06 -8.33 1.34
C THR A 125 6.21 -9.31 1.51
N ILE A 126 7.29 -8.83 2.12
CA ILE A 126 8.48 -9.63 2.38
C ILE A 126 9.00 -9.37 3.80
N PRO A 127 9.67 -10.36 4.43
CA PRO A 127 10.32 -10.14 5.71
C PRO A 127 11.39 -9.04 5.63
N PRO A 128 11.61 -8.25 6.69
CA PRO A 128 12.56 -7.13 6.69
C PRO A 128 13.99 -7.59 6.43
N SER A 129 14.36 -8.76 6.98
CA SER A 129 15.67 -9.40 6.79
C SER A 129 15.98 -9.67 5.31
N SER A 130 14.95 -9.92 4.50
CA SER A 130 15.08 -10.21 3.07
C SER A 130 15.10 -8.95 2.21
N TYR A 131 14.58 -7.82 2.70
CA TYR A 131 14.41 -6.59 1.91
C TYR A 131 15.72 -6.08 1.29
N GLY A 132 16.76 -5.94 2.11
CA GLY A 132 18.07 -5.46 1.64
C GLY A 132 18.71 -6.41 0.63
N THR A 133 18.71 -7.71 0.94
CA THR A 133 19.29 -8.76 0.10
C THR A 133 18.59 -8.87 -1.24
N LEU A 134 17.26 -8.86 -1.27
CA LEU A 134 16.47 -8.90 -2.51
C LEU A 134 16.74 -7.68 -3.37
N PHE A 135 16.75 -6.48 -2.79
CA PHE A 135 17.08 -5.27 -3.53
C PHE A 135 18.47 -5.38 -4.18
N GLN A 136 19.49 -5.80 -3.41
CA GLN A 136 20.84 -6.02 -3.91
C GLN A 136 20.88 -7.05 -5.04
N HIS A 137 20.14 -8.15 -4.90
CA HIS A 137 20.05 -9.18 -5.93
C HIS A 137 19.55 -8.59 -7.26
N PHE A 138 18.47 -7.79 -7.23
CA PHE A 138 17.97 -7.16 -8.46
C PHE A 138 18.92 -6.12 -9.04
N THR A 139 19.62 -5.35 -8.20
CA THR A 139 20.53 -4.29 -8.70
C THR A 139 21.87 -4.80 -9.18
N TYR A 140 22.35 -5.94 -8.68
CA TYR A 140 23.67 -6.49 -9.02
C TYR A 140 23.59 -7.73 -9.90
N ALA A 141 22.80 -8.73 -9.50
CA ALA A 141 22.69 -9.99 -10.24
C ALA A 141 21.73 -9.86 -11.43
N CYS A 142 20.63 -9.11 -11.28
CA CYS A 142 19.65 -8.90 -12.34
C CYS A 142 19.80 -7.55 -13.07
N GLN A 143 20.95 -6.90 -12.95
CA GLN A 143 21.23 -5.60 -13.59
C GLN A 143 20.94 -5.58 -15.11
N PRO A 144 21.18 -6.67 -15.89
CA PRO A 144 20.81 -6.68 -17.31
C PRO A 144 19.30 -6.55 -17.56
N PHE A 145 18.46 -6.92 -16.58
CA PHE A 145 17.00 -6.89 -16.67
C PHE A 145 16.37 -5.72 -15.91
N TRP A 146 17.03 -5.21 -14.88
CA TRP A 146 16.52 -4.15 -14.03
C TRP A 146 17.53 -3.05 -13.82
N ASN A 147 17.08 -1.81 -14.03
CA ASN A 147 17.87 -0.62 -13.78
C ASN A 147 17.29 0.19 -12.62
N HIS A 148 18.10 0.45 -11.60
CA HIS A 148 17.72 1.30 -10.48
C HIS A 148 17.64 2.77 -10.93
N ARG A 149 16.44 3.35 -10.86
CA ARG A 149 16.14 4.68 -11.38
C ARG A 149 16.31 5.77 -10.34
N PHE A 150 15.73 5.59 -9.16
CA PHE A 150 15.82 6.55 -8.08
C PHE A 150 15.46 5.93 -6.73
N THR A 151 15.92 6.57 -5.67
CA THR A 151 15.45 6.36 -4.30
C THR A 151 14.81 7.64 -3.79
N LEU A 152 13.58 7.56 -3.29
CA LEU A 152 12.93 8.60 -2.51
C LEU A 152 12.97 8.22 -1.03
N ALA A 153 13.12 9.21 -0.16
CA ALA A 153 13.09 9.02 1.28
C ALA A 153 12.38 10.19 1.97
N VAL A 154 11.75 9.87 3.11
CA VAL A 154 11.28 10.82 4.12
C VAL A 154 12.11 10.55 5.37
N PRO A 155 13.20 11.29 5.61
CA PRO A 155 14.12 10.98 6.69
C PRO A 155 13.65 11.46 8.08
N ASN A 156 12.88 12.56 8.13
CA ASN A 156 12.54 13.25 9.39
C ASN A 156 11.05 13.61 9.45
N GLY A 157 10.18 12.66 9.10
CA GLY A 157 8.74 12.85 9.18
C GLY A 157 8.28 13.08 10.62
N ILE A 158 7.19 13.83 10.80
CA ILE A 158 6.54 14.08 12.08
C ILE A 158 5.17 13.42 12.09
N VAL A 159 4.80 12.84 13.22
CA VAL A 159 3.47 12.30 13.47
C VAL A 159 2.75 13.22 14.45
N TYR A 160 1.54 13.64 14.08
CA TYR A 160 0.62 14.34 14.95
C TYR A 160 -0.63 13.52 15.20
N GLU A 161 -1.23 13.76 16.35
CA GLU A 161 -2.59 13.32 16.67
C GLU A 161 -3.50 14.56 16.67
N VAL A 162 -4.65 14.46 16.02
CA VAL A 162 -5.64 15.54 15.85
C VAL A 162 -7.03 14.93 15.94
N GLY A 163 -7.63 14.96 17.13
CA GLY A 163 -8.89 14.27 17.41
C GLY A 163 -8.80 12.78 17.03
N ASP A 164 -9.75 12.33 16.20
CA ASP A 164 -9.83 10.95 15.70
C ASP A 164 -8.88 10.65 14.52
N PHE A 165 -7.95 11.56 14.21
CA PHE A 165 -7.01 11.40 13.11
C PHE A 165 -5.58 11.36 13.60
N ARG A 166 -4.78 10.50 12.97
CA ARG A 166 -3.33 10.53 13.05
C ARG A 166 -2.77 11.00 11.72
N VAL A 167 -1.97 12.07 11.77
CA VAL A 167 -1.41 12.71 10.57
C VAL A 167 0.11 12.56 10.57
N ARG A 168 0.64 11.89 9.55
CA ARG A 168 2.08 11.76 9.32
C ARG A 168 2.48 12.64 8.15
N LEU A 169 3.29 13.68 8.40
CA LEU A 169 3.83 14.56 7.35
C LEU A 169 5.34 14.47 7.27
N GLY A 170 5.89 14.66 6.07
CA GLY A 170 7.33 14.75 5.90
C GLY A 170 7.75 15.23 4.52
N ASP A 171 8.96 15.76 4.45
CA ASP A 171 9.59 16.13 3.19
C ASP A 171 10.05 14.89 2.44
N VAL A 172 9.62 14.78 1.18
CA VAL A 172 10.11 13.76 0.26
C VAL A 172 11.35 14.29 -0.44
N ARG A 173 12.44 13.54 -0.31
CA ARG A 173 13.72 13.85 -0.95
C ARG A 173 14.14 12.65 -1.78
N GLN A 174 14.59 12.91 -2.99
CA GLN A 174 15.34 11.94 -3.74
C GLN A 174 16.75 11.88 -3.15
N THR A 175 17.25 10.68 -2.84
CA THR A 175 18.61 10.45 -2.33
C THR A 175 19.51 9.79 -3.36
N PHE A 176 18.93 9.14 -4.37
CA PHE A 176 19.64 8.55 -5.52
C PHE A 176 18.88 8.83 -6.82
N PRO A 177 19.57 9.07 -7.96
CA PRO A 177 21.03 9.15 -8.14
C PRO A 177 21.62 10.49 -7.66
N THR A 178 20.80 11.54 -7.61
CA THR A 178 21.20 12.87 -7.17
C THR A 178 20.26 13.34 -6.09
N ALA A 179 20.83 13.90 -5.01
CA ALA A 179 20.07 14.46 -3.92
C ALA A 179 19.23 15.66 -4.39
N ARG A 180 17.91 15.59 -4.25
CA ARG A 180 17.02 16.72 -4.56
C ARG A 180 15.71 16.65 -3.77
N VAL A 181 15.17 17.81 -3.42
CA VAL A 181 13.82 17.92 -2.86
C VAL A 181 12.81 17.55 -3.93
N ARG A 182 11.76 16.81 -3.55
CA ARG A 182 10.67 16.41 -4.44
C ARG A 182 9.32 16.98 -4.03
N GLY A 183 9.10 17.23 -2.74
CA GLY A 183 7.82 17.72 -2.25
C GLY A 183 7.57 17.36 -0.80
N THR A 184 6.30 17.38 -0.42
CA THR A 184 5.81 16.98 0.89
C THR A 184 4.80 15.87 0.72
N VAL A 185 4.90 14.83 1.55
CA VAL A 185 3.90 13.77 1.65
C VAL A 185 3.17 13.89 2.98
N VAL A 186 1.87 13.61 2.96
CA VAL A 186 1.00 13.58 4.13
C VAL A 186 0.17 12.31 4.08
N GLU A 187 0.25 11.50 5.12
CA GLU A 187 -0.65 10.38 5.36
C GLU A 187 -1.61 10.78 6.46
N ILE A 188 -2.90 10.60 6.23
CA ILE A 188 -3.96 10.80 7.21
C ILE A 188 -4.57 9.44 7.48
N GLU A 189 -4.50 9.03 8.73
CA GLU A 189 -5.01 7.78 9.25
C GLU A 189 -6.23 8.06 10.13
N TRP A 190 -7.35 7.40 9.85
CA TRP A 190 -8.52 7.43 10.73
C TRP A 190 -8.33 6.47 11.91
N ARG A 191 -8.58 6.96 13.11
CA ARG A 191 -8.45 6.23 14.39
C ARG A 191 -9.76 6.11 15.16
N GLY A 192 -10.87 6.55 14.57
CA GLY A 192 -12.19 6.35 15.16
C GLY A 192 -12.68 4.89 15.04
N PRO A 193 -13.87 4.59 15.57
CA PRO A 193 -14.44 3.25 15.58
C PRO A 193 -14.51 2.65 14.18
N SER A 194 -14.15 1.37 14.05
CA SER A 194 -14.11 0.67 12.77
C SER A 194 -14.69 -0.74 12.83
N VAL A 195 -15.43 -1.15 11.81
CA VAL A 195 -15.94 -2.53 11.71
C VAL A 195 -14.83 -3.52 11.35
N VAL A 196 -13.75 -3.04 10.72
CA VAL A 196 -12.55 -3.84 10.43
C VAL A 196 -11.86 -4.34 11.70
N GLU A 197 -11.94 -3.60 12.81
CA GLU A 197 -11.33 -4.00 14.09
C GLU A 197 -12.03 -5.21 14.72
N ALA A 198 -13.31 -5.42 14.39
CA ALA A 198 -14.05 -6.60 14.83
C ALA A 198 -13.67 -7.88 14.06
N ILE A 199 -12.92 -7.77 12.96
CA ILE A 199 -12.48 -8.92 12.16
C ILE A 199 -11.17 -9.46 12.77
N PRO A 200 -11.13 -10.71 13.25
CA PRO A 200 -10.00 -11.22 13.98
C PRO A 200 -8.75 -11.38 13.10
N VAL A 201 -7.59 -11.34 13.75
CA VAL A 201 -6.28 -11.61 13.14
C VAL A 201 -5.95 -13.10 13.32
N ASP A 202 -5.43 -13.73 12.28
CA ASP A 202 -4.99 -15.13 12.33
C ASP A 202 -3.76 -15.23 13.26
N ARG A 203 -3.80 -16.13 14.26
CA ARG A 203 -2.61 -16.54 15.02
C ARG A 203 -2.08 -17.88 14.51
N GLU A 204 -0.77 -18.09 14.66
CA GLU A 204 -0.05 -19.33 14.31
C GLU A 204 -0.67 -20.60 14.96
N ASP A 205 -1.38 -20.45 16.08
CA ASP A 205 -2.04 -21.57 16.79
C ASP A 205 -3.43 -21.95 16.22
N GLY A 206 -3.87 -21.32 15.12
CA GLY A 206 -5.22 -21.47 14.58
C GLY A 206 -6.32 -20.83 15.43
N SER A 207 -5.93 -20.03 16.43
CA SER A 207 -6.82 -19.21 17.23
C SER A 207 -7.01 -17.82 16.60
N PHE A 208 -8.14 -17.19 16.88
CA PHE A 208 -8.50 -15.86 16.39
C PHE A 208 -8.45 -14.88 17.56
N ASP A 209 -7.66 -13.81 17.43
CA ASP A 209 -7.62 -12.72 18.42
C ASP A 209 -8.34 -11.49 17.86
N VAL A 210 -9.22 -10.89 18.65
CA VAL A 210 -9.86 -9.61 18.31
C VAL A 210 -8.88 -8.53 18.74
N GLY A 211 -8.37 -7.75 17.79
CA GLY A 211 -7.33 -6.76 18.05
C GLY A 211 -7.81 -5.61 18.93
N VAL A 212 -7.78 -5.80 20.25
CA VAL A 212 -8.02 -4.73 21.23
C VAL A 212 -6.70 -4.00 21.47
N GLY A 213 -6.69 -2.70 21.14
CA GLY A 213 -5.56 -1.81 21.35
C GLY A 213 -5.06 -1.81 22.80
N ALA A 214 -3.75 -1.68 22.94
CA ALA A 214 -2.98 -1.72 24.18
C ALA A 214 -3.58 -0.92 25.35
N GLY A 215 -3.83 -1.61 26.47
CA GLY A 215 -4.08 -0.95 27.76
C GLY A 215 -4.69 -1.87 28.83
N GLY A 216 -3.85 -2.56 29.60
CA GLY A 216 -4.20 -3.10 30.91
C GLY A 216 -4.46 -4.60 30.95
N GLY A 217 -3.56 -5.33 31.62
CA GLY A 217 -3.75 -6.74 31.92
C GLY A 217 -5.01 -6.96 32.72
N CYS A 218 -5.89 -7.80 32.19
CA CYS A 218 -6.93 -8.46 32.97
C CYS A 218 -7.05 -9.87 32.42
N ASP A 219 -6.50 -10.83 33.16
CA ASP A 219 -6.91 -12.22 33.10
C ASP A 219 -8.40 -12.25 33.46
N VAL A 220 -9.26 -12.24 32.46
CA VAL A 220 -10.67 -12.56 32.61
C VAL A 220 -10.96 -13.63 31.57
N ASP A 221 -11.20 -14.85 32.05
CA ASP A 221 -11.91 -15.89 31.32
C ASP A 221 -13.30 -15.35 30.96
N VAL A 222 -13.38 -14.59 29.85
CA VAL A 222 -14.64 -14.10 29.31
C VAL A 222 -15.21 -15.21 28.44
N GLU A 223 -16.35 -15.76 28.85
CA GLU A 223 -17.19 -16.65 28.05
C GLU A 223 -17.35 -16.10 26.61
N VAL A 224 -16.65 -16.72 25.65
CA VAL A 224 -16.64 -16.38 24.22
C VAL A 224 -17.93 -16.88 23.51
N ALA A 225 -19.09 -16.71 24.14
CA ALA A 225 -20.38 -17.12 23.59
C ALA A 225 -21.32 -15.94 23.25
N GLY A 226 -20.95 -14.70 23.59
CA GLY A 226 -21.79 -13.51 23.40
C GLY A 226 -21.44 -12.60 22.22
N ILE A 227 -20.28 -12.77 21.60
CA ILE A 227 -19.78 -11.90 20.50
C ILE A 227 -20.03 -12.54 19.11
N ASP A 228 -20.37 -13.83 19.08
CA ASP A 228 -20.47 -14.66 17.87
C ASP A 228 -21.66 -14.30 16.95
N LEU A 229 -22.66 -13.56 17.45
CA LEU A 229 -23.86 -13.21 16.68
C LEU A 229 -23.74 -11.87 15.90
N ALA A 230 -22.83 -10.97 16.30
CA ALA A 230 -22.68 -9.67 15.66
C ALA A 230 -21.64 -9.68 14.51
N SER A 231 -20.63 -10.54 14.61
CA SER A 231 -19.52 -10.61 13.65
C SER A 231 -19.89 -11.42 12.40
N SER A 232 -20.80 -12.39 12.51
CA SER A 232 -21.30 -13.21 11.38
C SER A 232 -22.13 -12.40 10.37
N ALA A 233 -22.59 -11.21 10.74
CA ALA A 233 -23.34 -10.29 9.88
C ALA A 233 -22.45 -9.40 8.99
N ILE A 234 -21.14 -9.30 9.24
CA ILE A 234 -20.26 -8.40 8.48
C ILE A 234 -20.09 -8.93 7.05
N GLU A 235 -20.53 -8.17 6.06
CA GLU A 235 -20.38 -8.47 4.64
C GLU A 235 -19.23 -7.66 4.00
N GLU A 236 -18.75 -8.12 2.83
CA GLU A 236 -17.73 -7.36 2.09
C GLU A 236 -18.23 -5.98 1.66
N SER A 237 -19.55 -5.81 1.49
CA SER A 237 -20.20 -4.52 1.21
C SER A 237 -20.12 -3.56 2.39
N ASP A 238 -20.14 -4.06 3.62
CA ASP A 238 -20.00 -3.21 4.81
C ASP A 238 -18.59 -2.64 4.90
N ILE A 239 -17.59 -3.47 4.59
CA ILE A 239 -16.19 -3.03 4.47
C ILE A 239 -16.09 -1.96 3.37
N ASP A 240 -16.68 -2.18 2.19
CA ASP A 240 -16.63 -1.19 1.10
C ASP A 240 -17.32 0.13 1.48
N ALA A 241 -18.46 0.06 2.17
CA ALA A 241 -19.19 1.22 2.65
C ALA A 241 -18.38 1.99 3.69
N GLU A 242 -17.71 1.31 4.61
CA GLU A 242 -16.84 1.91 5.61
C GLU A 242 -15.62 2.58 4.96
N TYR A 243 -14.93 1.91 4.04
CA TYR A 243 -13.81 2.50 3.31
C TYR A 243 -14.25 3.76 2.54
N ALA A 244 -15.45 3.75 1.93
CA ALA A 244 -15.99 4.92 1.23
C ALA A 244 -16.37 6.07 2.18
N ALA A 245 -16.97 5.76 3.33
CA ALA A 245 -17.33 6.73 4.35
C ALA A 245 -16.07 7.38 4.95
N THR A 246 -15.11 6.56 5.38
CA THR A 246 -13.85 7.04 5.96
C THR A 246 -13.00 7.80 4.93
N ALA A 247 -12.99 7.39 3.66
CA ALA A 247 -12.37 8.18 2.60
C ALA A 247 -13.01 9.57 2.45
N SER A 248 -14.32 9.68 2.65
CA SER A 248 -15.03 10.97 2.62
C SER A 248 -14.64 11.84 3.82
N LEU A 249 -14.51 11.26 5.02
CA LEU A 249 -14.01 11.95 6.21
C LEU A 249 -12.58 12.47 6.02
N ILE A 250 -11.69 11.64 5.47
CA ILE A 250 -10.30 12.03 5.18
C ILE A 250 -10.24 13.14 4.13
N ARG A 251 -11.13 13.14 3.12
CA ARG A 251 -11.24 14.23 2.14
C ARG A 251 -11.79 15.51 2.74
N GLU A 252 -12.76 15.43 3.65
CA GLU A 252 -13.25 16.60 4.37
C GLU A 252 -12.14 17.21 5.24
N PHE A 253 -11.43 16.37 5.99
CA PHE A 253 -10.26 16.76 6.78
C PHE A 253 -9.24 17.49 5.91
N TRP A 254 -8.85 16.89 4.77
CA TRP A 254 -7.92 17.50 3.82
C TRP A 254 -8.47 18.80 3.22
N GLY A 255 -9.76 18.83 2.89
CA GLY A 255 -10.45 19.98 2.34
C GLY A 255 -10.38 21.21 3.25
N ARG A 256 -10.41 21.02 4.58
CA ARG A 256 -10.21 22.11 5.55
C ARG A 256 -8.82 22.72 5.52
N LEU A 257 -7.80 21.95 5.09
CA LEU A 257 -6.45 22.48 4.88
C LEU A 257 -6.36 23.35 3.62
N GLY A 258 -7.25 23.17 2.64
CA GLY A 258 -7.31 24.00 1.42
C GLY A 258 -6.04 23.97 0.57
N VAL A 259 -5.29 22.86 0.60
CA VAL A 259 -4.06 22.67 -0.19
C VAL A 259 -4.34 21.71 -1.33
N GLU A 260 -3.98 22.08 -2.56
CA GLU A 260 -4.04 21.16 -3.70
C GLU A 260 -2.93 20.11 -3.59
N ALA A 261 -3.32 18.84 -3.70
CA ALA A 261 -2.39 17.72 -3.65
C ALA A 261 -2.87 16.59 -4.55
N ARG A 262 -1.94 15.71 -4.91
CA ARG A 262 -2.26 14.41 -5.49
C ARG A 262 -2.73 13.49 -4.38
N GLU A 263 -3.83 12.78 -4.62
CA GLU A 263 -4.50 11.92 -3.64
C GLU A 263 -4.37 10.44 -4.03
N ALA A 264 -4.14 9.58 -3.03
CA ALA A 264 -4.42 8.14 -3.08
C ALA A 264 -5.10 7.69 -1.78
N ILE A 265 -6.40 7.41 -1.87
CA ILE A 265 -7.19 6.85 -0.77
C ILE A 265 -7.81 5.54 -1.26
N LEU A 266 -8.77 5.63 -2.19
CA LEU A 266 -9.48 4.49 -2.78
C LEU A 266 -8.82 4.04 -4.09
N ILE A 267 -7.54 3.67 -4.01
CA ILE A 267 -6.83 3.13 -5.18
C ILE A 267 -7.24 1.67 -5.42
N PRO A 268 -7.02 1.12 -6.62
CA PRO A 268 -7.36 -0.26 -6.91
C PRO A 268 -6.73 -1.22 -5.89
N ASN A 269 -7.54 -2.20 -5.45
CA ASN A 269 -7.17 -3.25 -4.49
C ASN A 269 -6.97 -2.82 -3.02
N VAL A 270 -7.29 -1.59 -2.65
CA VAL A 270 -7.42 -1.20 -1.23
C VAL A 270 -8.58 -1.96 -0.59
N GLY A 271 -8.43 -2.36 0.67
CA GLY A 271 -9.41 -3.16 1.40
C GLY A 271 -9.42 -4.65 1.05
N ARG A 272 -8.62 -5.06 0.05
CA ARG A 272 -8.51 -6.48 -0.33
C ARG A 272 -8.04 -7.35 0.84
N GLU A 273 -7.10 -6.85 1.62
CA GLU A 273 -6.53 -7.57 2.78
C GLU A 273 -7.57 -7.88 3.85
N VAL A 274 -8.41 -6.88 4.14
CA VAL A 274 -9.49 -7.00 5.12
C VAL A 274 -10.56 -7.96 4.62
N LYS A 275 -10.92 -7.88 3.32
CA LYS A 275 -11.86 -8.81 2.71
C LYS A 275 -11.33 -10.25 2.69
N ASP A 276 -10.06 -10.45 2.37
CA ASP A 276 -9.45 -11.78 2.36
C ASP A 276 -9.32 -12.36 3.78
N ARG A 277 -9.10 -11.52 4.79
CA ARG A 277 -9.19 -11.88 6.22
C ARG A 277 -10.60 -12.30 6.61
N LEU A 278 -11.62 -11.50 6.25
CA LEU A 278 -13.03 -11.83 6.46
C LEU A 278 -13.40 -13.17 5.82
N ARG A 279 -12.95 -13.43 4.58
CA ARG A 279 -13.17 -14.70 3.86
C ARG A 279 -12.53 -15.89 4.58
N ARG A 280 -11.30 -15.75 5.06
CA ARG A 280 -10.60 -16.81 5.82
C ARG A 280 -11.33 -17.11 7.12
N TRP A 281 -11.64 -16.07 7.89
CA TRP A 281 -12.37 -16.21 9.15
C TRP A 281 -13.75 -16.87 8.97
N LYS A 282 -14.53 -16.45 7.96
CA LYS A 282 -15.82 -17.10 7.64
C LYS A 282 -15.69 -18.58 7.27
N LYS A 283 -14.60 -18.97 6.58
CA LYS A 283 -14.35 -20.38 6.25
C LYS A 283 -14.02 -21.22 7.49
N SER A 284 -13.20 -20.67 8.39
CA SER A 284 -12.85 -21.35 9.64
C SER A 284 -14.05 -21.50 10.59
N GLY A 285 -14.93 -20.49 10.67
CA GLY A 285 -16.18 -20.57 11.44
C GLY A 285 -17.23 -21.54 10.86
N SER A 286 -17.17 -21.83 9.55
CA SER A 286 -18.12 -22.72 8.88
C SER A 286 -17.87 -24.22 9.13
N GLY A 287 -16.84 -24.61 9.90
CA GLY A 287 -16.58 -26.01 10.27
C GLY A 287 -16.33 -26.96 9.08
N ALA A 288 -16.01 -26.44 7.90
CA ALA A 288 -15.92 -27.23 6.66
C ALA A 288 -14.61 -28.02 6.50
N ASP A 289 -13.58 -27.77 7.32
CA ASP A 289 -12.27 -28.44 7.23
C ASP A 289 -11.97 -29.35 8.43
N THR A 290 -12.87 -30.30 8.72
CA THR A 290 -12.55 -31.50 9.51
C THR A 290 -12.83 -32.76 8.72
N ARG A 291 -12.16 -32.94 7.57
CA ARG A 291 -11.92 -34.25 6.93
C ARG A 291 -11.03 -34.13 5.69
N ALA A 292 -9.74 -33.92 5.88
CA ALA A 292 -8.75 -34.27 4.87
C ALA A 292 -7.41 -34.65 5.53
N ASP A 293 -7.22 -35.96 5.66
CA ASP A 293 -5.95 -36.68 5.63
C ASP A 293 -4.85 -36.33 6.64
N THR A 294 -5.03 -36.84 7.86
CA THR A 294 -3.93 -37.31 8.69
C THR A 294 -3.31 -38.58 8.06
N LYS A 295 -2.51 -38.43 7.00
CA LYS A 295 -1.54 -39.45 6.60
C LYS A 295 -0.17 -39.05 7.14
N VAL A 296 0.17 -39.61 8.30
CA VAL A 296 1.52 -39.58 8.86
C VAL A 296 2.39 -40.47 7.97
N ASP A 297 3.13 -39.87 7.03
CA ASP A 297 4.23 -40.57 6.37
C ASP A 297 5.49 -40.47 7.25
N ARG A 298 5.93 -41.65 7.64
CA ARG A 298 7.02 -41.93 8.57
C ARG A 298 8.34 -41.97 7.80
N THR A 299 8.92 -40.83 7.48
CA THR A 299 10.32 -40.73 7.03
C THR A 299 10.89 -39.36 7.41
N GLY A 300 12.05 -39.38 8.06
CA GLY A 300 12.63 -38.24 8.76
C GLY A 300 13.32 -37.21 7.88
N SER A 301 13.71 -36.14 8.59
CA SER A 301 14.64 -35.07 8.19
C SER A 301 14.08 -33.97 7.29
N VAL A 302 13.74 -32.83 7.91
CA VAL A 302 14.34 -31.53 7.55
C VAL A 302 14.48 -30.68 8.81
N VAL A 303 15.71 -30.46 9.24
CA VAL A 303 16.09 -29.28 10.04
C VAL A 303 16.01 -28.10 9.08
N GLY A 304 15.03 -27.23 9.28
CA GLY A 304 14.88 -25.95 8.60
C GLY A 304 14.44 -24.95 9.64
N GLU A 305 15.24 -23.92 9.84
CA GLU A 305 15.09 -22.89 10.86
C GLU A 305 13.65 -22.38 10.95
N ARG A 306 13.09 -22.38 12.17
CA ARG A 306 11.90 -21.61 12.53
C ARG A 306 12.20 -20.14 12.29
N ALA A 307 11.98 -19.66 11.06
CA ALA A 307 11.63 -18.27 10.88
C ALA A 307 10.30 -18.09 11.62
N GLU A 308 10.25 -17.20 12.61
CA GLU A 308 8.99 -16.70 13.16
C GLU A 308 8.11 -16.30 11.96
N GLU A 309 7.06 -17.07 11.68
CA GLU A 309 6.15 -16.76 10.57
C GLU A 309 5.32 -15.56 11.04
N ASP A 310 5.39 -14.47 10.29
CA ASP A 310 4.75 -13.21 10.66
C ASP A 310 3.22 -13.39 10.79
N PRO A 311 2.60 -13.04 11.94
CA PRO A 311 1.19 -13.29 12.22
C PRO A 311 0.22 -12.50 11.31
N ASP A 312 0.63 -11.39 10.71
CA ASP A 312 -0.16 -10.72 9.66
C ASP A 312 0.76 -10.40 8.46
N PRO A 313 0.99 -11.36 7.56
CA PRO A 313 1.94 -11.20 6.46
C PRO A 313 1.53 -10.10 5.50
N TRP A 314 0.27 -9.67 5.52
CA TRP A 314 -0.25 -8.63 4.64
C TRP A 314 -0.35 -7.27 5.34
N SER A 315 0.25 -7.12 6.52
CA SER A 315 0.09 -5.92 7.31
C SER A 315 0.62 -4.68 6.60
N GLY A 316 -0.22 -3.63 6.51
CA GLY A 316 0.16 -2.34 5.92
C GLY A 316 0.27 -2.33 4.40
N ALA A 317 -0.13 -3.39 3.70
CA ALA A 317 0.00 -3.43 2.24
C ALA A 317 -0.98 -2.47 1.54
N ASP A 318 -2.15 -2.17 2.11
CA ASP A 318 -3.05 -1.11 1.65
C ASP A 318 -2.36 0.26 1.65
N VAL A 319 -1.77 0.64 2.79
CA VAL A 319 -1.02 1.90 2.98
C VAL A 319 0.19 1.94 2.04
N ALA A 320 0.91 0.83 1.93
CA ALA A 320 2.05 0.72 1.02
C ALA A 320 1.63 0.94 -0.44
N ARG A 321 0.50 0.38 -0.90
CA ARG A 321 -0.01 0.63 -2.25
C ARG A 321 -0.30 2.12 -2.45
N GLN A 322 -0.90 2.80 -1.47
CA GLN A 322 -1.19 4.24 -1.54
C GLN A 322 0.10 5.06 -1.70
N PHE A 323 1.13 4.80 -0.89
CA PHE A 323 2.42 5.47 -1.04
C PHE A 323 3.07 5.21 -2.40
N MET A 324 3.12 3.95 -2.84
CA MET A 324 3.67 3.57 -4.13
C MET A 324 2.91 4.25 -5.29
N GLU A 325 1.59 4.36 -5.17
CA GLU A 325 0.74 5.00 -6.16
C GLU A 325 1.02 6.50 -6.29
N VAL A 326 1.11 7.19 -5.17
CA VAL A 326 1.29 8.64 -5.16
C VAL A 326 2.70 9.02 -5.62
N LEU A 327 3.71 8.25 -5.20
CA LEU A 327 5.11 8.53 -5.49
C LEU A 327 5.53 8.12 -6.90
N ARG A 328 4.83 7.17 -7.56
CA ARG A 328 5.20 6.70 -8.92
C ARG A 328 5.08 7.78 -10.00
N PHE A 329 4.20 8.75 -9.82
CA PHE A 329 3.86 9.77 -10.82
C PHE A 329 4.77 10.99 -10.80
N ASN A 330 5.85 10.94 -10.02
CA ASN A 330 6.85 12.00 -9.95
C ASN A 330 7.98 11.80 -10.98
N ARG A 331 7.55 11.47 -12.23
CA ARG A 331 8.43 11.22 -13.38
C ARG A 331 8.89 12.52 -14.02
#